data_AF-A0A3M1XRI4-F1
#
_entry.id   AF-A0A3M1XRI4-F1
#
_cell.length_a   1.000
_cell.length_b   1.000
_cell.length_c   1.000
_cell.angle_alpha   90.00
_cell.angle_beta   90.00
_cell.angle_gamma   90.00
#
_symmetry.space_group_name_H-M   'P 1'
#
loop_
_entity.id
_entity.type
_entity.pdbx_description
1 polymer ?
#
loop_
_entity_poly.entity_id
_entity_poly.type
_entity_poly.pdbx_seq_one_letter_code
_entity_poly.pdbx_strand_id
1 'polypeptide(L)'
;MKTSKEVRQEFIDFFRKYDHQFVPSSPVVPQDDPTLLFTNAGMNQFKDVFLGIGTRPYKRAVNSQKCIRVSGKHNDLEEVGHDTYHHTFFEMLGNWSFGDYFKKEAIAWAWELLTEVWKLPKQRLWATVFEGDPEDNLAPDEEAEQLWKQVTDIRPQQVLRFGKKDNFWEMGDTGPCGPCSEIHIDLGPERCDRADEPGHVCAVNGGCARFIELWNLVFIQYNREPSGKLTPLPARHVDTGMGFERILAVLQGVNSNYDTDLFQPILQHIGRITGLDYRSATPDQQVAFRVIADHIRMLTFAITDGAIPSNEGRGYVLRRILRRAARYARKLDQHEPFIYQLVPTVVDIMGEAFPEVREKQNYVMEVIKSEEESFNKTLDRGLEIFAAMVRKLKSRKQTVFPGEEAFRLYDTYGFPLDLTRILAQEEGLTVDEAGFEREMEKQRTRARQAAKFQAQYLSADDWHIVSPAERHSIFLGYERLEAETRIHKLARRDGRWYVVLVETP
;
A
#
# COMPACT_ATOMS: atom_id res chain seq x y z
N MET A 1 -23.74 18.12 -1.70
CA MET A 1 -22.94 16.88 -1.72
C MET A 1 -21.89 17.03 -0.63
N LYS A 2 -21.69 16.01 0.22
CA LYS A 2 -20.73 16.11 1.33
C LYS A 2 -19.30 16.03 0.78
N THR A 3 -18.42 16.88 1.30
CA THR A 3 -16.98 16.86 0.98
C THR A 3 -16.29 15.72 1.73
N SER A 4 -15.12 15.31 1.25
CA SER A 4 -14.24 14.36 1.93
C SER A 4 -13.99 14.76 3.39
N LYS A 5 -13.71 16.04 3.66
CA LYS A 5 -13.49 16.56 5.01
C LYS A 5 -14.70 16.33 5.91
N GLU A 6 -15.90 16.66 5.43
CA GLU A 6 -17.16 16.46 6.17
C GLU A 6 -17.42 14.98 6.43
N VAL A 7 -17.29 14.11 5.43
CA VAL A 7 -17.54 12.66 5.58
C VAL A 7 -16.58 12.03 6.60
N ARG A 8 -15.28 12.37 6.53
CA ARG A 8 -14.28 11.88 7.50
C ARG A 8 -14.63 12.34 8.93
N GLN A 9 -14.98 13.62 9.09
CA GLN A 9 -15.31 14.18 10.40
C GLN A 9 -16.62 13.58 10.95
N GLU A 10 -17.64 13.39 10.11
CA GLU A 10 -18.89 12.73 10.50
C GLU A 10 -18.66 11.30 11.00
N PHE A 11 -17.77 10.52 10.36
CA PHE A 11 -17.41 9.18 10.83
C PHE A 11 -16.81 9.23 12.24
N ILE A 12 -15.83 10.12 12.46
CA ILE A 12 -15.16 10.28 13.75
C ILE A 12 -16.16 10.73 14.83
N ASP A 13 -16.97 11.74 14.53
CA ASP A 13 -17.93 12.30 15.49
C ASP A 13 -19.10 11.36 15.76
N PHE A 14 -19.48 10.52 14.80
CA PHE A 14 -20.46 9.46 15.03
C PHE A 14 -19.99 8.49 16.11
N PHE A 15 -18.77 7.97 16.00
CA PHE A 15 -18.24 7.03 16.99
C PHE A 15 -17.84 7.69 18.31
N ARG A 16 -17.51 8.99 18.33
CA ARG A 16 -17.34 9.73 19.59
C ARG A 16 -18.60 9.74 20.46
N LYS A 17 -19.80 9.70 19.86
CA LYS A 17 -21.07 9.55 20.60
C LYS A 17 -21.20 8.20 21.30
N TYR A 18 -20.43 7.21 20.86
CA TYR A 18 -20.33 5.86 21.43
C TYR A 18 -19.05 5.69 22.26
N ASP A 19 -18.51 6.78 22.81
CA ASP A 19 -17.33 6.81 23.69
C ASP A 19 -16.03 6.31 23.04
N HIS A 20 -15.94 6.30 21.70
CA HIS A 20 -14.67 6.04 21.02
C HIS A 20 -13.73 7.23 21.15
N GLN A 21 -12.52 6.97 21.66
CA GLN A 21 -11.45 7.95 21.68
C GLN A 21 -10.92 8.15 20.25
N PHE A 22 -10.83 9.40 19.80
CA PHE A 22 -10.09 9.68 18.57
C PHE A 22 -8.60 9.45 18.79
N VAL A 23 -7.99 8.64 17.94
CA VAL A 23 -6.55 8.35 17.95
C VAL A 23 -5.97 8.76 16.60
N PRO A 24 -4.91 9.60 16.54
CA PRO A 24 -4.30 9.94 15.26
C PRO A 24 -3.87 8.70 14.45
N SER A 25 -3.80 8.83 13.14
CA SER A 25 -3.23 7.79 12.27
C SER A 25 -1.78 7.51 12.66
N SER A 26 -1.38 6.24 12.71
CA SER A 26 0.05 5.92 12.78
C SER A 26 0.74 6.25 11.45
N PRO A 27 2.08 6.38 11.43
CA PRO A 27 2.84 6.47 10.20
C PRO A 27 2.56 5.27 9.26
N VAL A 28 2.65 5.49 7.95
CA VAL A 28 2.61 4.40 6.95
C VAL A 28 3.87 3.55 6.97
N VAL A 29 4.95 4.05 7.57
CA VAL A 29 6.22 3.34 7.79
C VAL A 29 6.24 2.85 9.25
N PRO A 30 5.98 1.56 9.52
CA PRO A 30 6.04 1.02 10.87
C PRO A 30 7.47 1.11 11.42
N GLN A 31 7.61 1.68 12.63
CA GLN A 31 8.90 1.75 13.34
C GLN A 31 9.19 0.46 14.10
N ASP A 32 8.14 -0.17 14.64
CA ASP A 32 8.26 -1.29 15.60
C ASP A 32 7.94 -2.68 15.02
N ASP A 33 7.67 -2.78 13.71
CA ASP A 33 7.41 -4.06 13.04
C ASP A 33 8.30 -4.24 11.80
N PRO A 34 9.42 -4.98 11.90
CA PRO A 34 10.31 -5.21 10.77
C PRO A 34 9.74 -6.19 9.73
N THR A 35 8.64 -6.89 10.05
CA THR A 35 7.99 -7.83 9.12
C THR A 35 7.01 -7.14 8.17
N LEU A 36 6.58 -5.91 8.50
CA LEU A 36 5.63 -5.15 7.71
C LEU A 36 6.34 -4.03 6.93
N LEU A 37 6.23 -4.06 5.59
CA LEU A 37 6.79 -3.00 4.75
C LEU A 37 6.04 -1.67 4.95
N PHE A 38 4.71 -1.70 4.93
CA PHE A 38 3.90 -0.52 5.19
C PHE A 38 2.64 -0.89 5.98
N THR A 39 2.15 0.07 6.77
CA THR A 39 0.84 -0.02 7.43
C THR A 39 -0.23 -0.24 6.37
N ASN A 40 -0.91 -1.37 6.40
CA ASN A 40 -1.88 -1.80 5.38
C ASN A 40 -3.33 -1.79 5.89
N ALA A 41 -3.52 -1.60 7.20
CA ALA A 41 -4.82 -1.50 7.87
C ALA A 41 -4.75 -0.61 9.13
N GLY A 42 -5.90 -0.09 9.56
CA GLY A 42 -6.05 0.70 10.80
C GLY A 42 -5.63 -0.04 12.07
N MET A 43 -5.78 -1.36 12.07
CA MET A 43 -5.50 -2.22 13.23
C MET A 43 -4.02 -2.36 13.58
N ASN A 44 -3.09 -2.07 12.64
CA ASN A 44 -1.67 -2.38 12.84
C ASN A 44 -1.09 -1.69 14.09
N GLN A 45 -1.50 -0.45 14.39
CA GLN A 45 -1.06 0.31 15.57
C GLN A 45 -1.65 -0.19 16.91
N PHE A 46 -2.60 -1.13 16.85
CA PHE A 46 -3.27 -1.73 18.01
C PHE A 46 -2.97 -3.23 18.14
N LYS A 47 -2.06 -3.77 17.32
CA LYS A 47 -1.67 -5.19 17.30
C LYS A 47 -1.29 -5.72 18.69
N ASP A 48 -0.51 -4.95 19.44
CA ASP A 48 -0.11 -5.27 20.81
C ASP A 48 -1.30 -5.38 21.78
N VAL A 49 -2.31 -4.54 21.59
CA VAL A 49 -3.54 -4.55 22.41
C VAL A 49 -4.39 -5.78 22.12
N PHE A 50 -4.56 -6.16 20.85
CA PHE A 50 -5.29 -7.39 20.49
C PHE A 50 -4.61 -8.66 20.99
N LEU A 51 -3.28 -8.65 21.06
CA LEU A 51 -2.50 -9.76 21.61
C LEU A 51 -2.47 -9.78 23.15
N GLY A 52 -3.01 -8.75 23.81
CA GLY A 52 -2.96 -8.62 25.27
C GLY A 52 -1.56 -8.30 25.83
N ILE A 53 -0.62 -7.88 24.98
CA ILE A 53 0.75 -7.53 25.35
C ILE A 53 0.82 -6.04 25.74
N GLY A 54 0.01 -5.21 25.10
CA GLY A 54 -0.09 -3.77 25.35
C GLY A 54 -1.44 -3.38 25.95
N THR A 55 -1.48 -2.19 26.55
CA THR A 55 -2.71 -1.58 27.06
C THR A 55 -2.83 -0.15 26.57
N ARG A 56 -4.05 0.40 26.62
CA ARG A 56 -4.37 1.81 26.33
C ARG A 56 -5.26 2.35 27.45
N PRO A 57 -5.25 3.68 27.71
CA PRO A 57 -6.13 4.29 28.72
C PRO A 57 -7.61 4.33 28.29
N TYR A 58 -7.91 3.90 27.06
CA TYR A 58 -9.24 3.81 26.48
C TYR A 58 -9.52 2.38 25.99
N LYS A 59 -10.79 1.99 25.99
CA LYS A 59 -11.24 0.68 25.49
C LYS A 59 -11.82 0.72 24.07
N ARG A 60 -12.09 1.93 23.55
CA ARG A 60 -12.69 2.15 22.25
C ARG A 60 -11.90 3.22 21.51
N ALA A 61 -11.64 3.02 20.23
CA ALA A 61 -10.89 3.98 19.42
C ALA A 61 -11.52 4.18 18.04
N VAL A 62 -11.38 5.38 17.47
CA VAL A 62 -11.83 5.68 16.10
C VAL A 62 -10.79 6.56 15.39
N ASN A 63 -10.54 6.31 14.11
CA ASN A 63 -9.71 7.18 13.28
C ASN A 63 -9.93 7.02 11.77
N SER A 64 -9.15 7.80 11.01
CA SER A 64 -8.84 7.55 9.60
C SER A 64 -7.35 7.18 9.49
N GLN A 65 -7.04 5.93 9.20
CA GLN A 65 -5.66 5.45 9.08
C GLN A 65 -5.15 5.59 7.64
N LYS A 66 -3.94 6.12 7.50
CA LYS A 66 -3.15 6.06 6.26
C LYS A 66 -2.71 4.62 5.97
N CYS A 67 -3.09 4.06 4.83
CA CYS A 67 -2.78 2.68 4.44
C CYS A 67 -2.08 2.62 3.08
N ILE A 68 -1.14 1.66 2.93
CA ILE A 68 -0.47 1.37 1.67
C ILE A 68 -0.55 -0.13 1.35
N ARG A 69 -0.97 -0.48 0.13
CA ARG A 69 -1.12 -1.87 -0.35
C ARG A 69 -0.40 -2.10 -1.68
N VAL A 70 0.90 -2.35 -1.60
CA VAL A 70 1.80 -2.49 -2.77
C VAL A 70 2.75 -3.69 -2.66
N SER A 71 2.54 -4.56 -1.67
CA SER A 71 3.42 -5.69 -1.36
C SER A 71 2.74 -6.76 -0.52
N GLY A 72 3.25 -7.98 -0.57
CA GLY A 72 2.76 -9.09 0.25
C GLY A 72 1.38 -9.60 -0.21
N LYS A 73 0.60 -10.12 0.74
CA LYS A 73 -0.76 -10.65 0.49
C LYS A 73 -1.76 -9.59 0.01
N HIS A 74 -1.54 -8.32 0.36
CA HIS A 74 -2.41 -7.20 0.01
C HIS A 74 -1.66 -6.25 -0.94
N ASN A 75 -1.59 -6.64 -2.22
CA ASN A 75 -0.88 -5.90 -3.25
C ASN A 75 -1.84 -5.53 -4.39
N ASP A 76 -2.27 -4.27 -4.40
CA ASP A 76 -3.24 -3.76 -5.37
C ASP A 76 -2.52 -3.05 -6.55
N LEU A 77 -1.18 -3.05 -6.56
CA LEU A 77 -0.39 -2.19 -7.46
C LEU A 77 -0.72 -2.40 -8.94
N GLU A 78 -0.94 -3.64 -9.37
CA GLU A 78 -1.19 -3.95 -10.78
C GLU A 78 -2.54 -3.38 -11.26
N GLU A 79 -3.55 -3.32 -10.40
CA GLU A 79 -4.90 -2.82 -10.71
C GLU A 79 -5.00 -1.29 -10.72
N VAL A 80 -4.12 -0.62 -9.97
CA VAL A 80 -4.13 0.85 -9.82
C VAL A 80 -4.09 1.56 -11.17
N GLY A 81 -5.11 2.39 -11.39
CA GLY A 81 -5.31 3.19 -12.59
C GLY A 81 -6.01 2.45 -13.73
N HIS A 82 -6.07 1.13 -13.72
CA HIS A 82 -6.83 0.34 -14.69
C HIS A 82 -8.30 0.31 -14.31
N ASP A 83 -8.61 -0.02 -13.05
CA ASP A 83 -9.94 0.15 -12.51
C ASP A 83 -10.16 1.53 -11.87
N THR A 84 -11.30 1.66 -11.19
CA THR A 84 -11.78 2.91 -10.60
C THR A 84 -11.80 2.91 -9.07
N TYR A 85 -11.32 1.85 -8.42
CA TYR A 85 -11.51 1.65 -6.97
C TYR A 85 -10.33 1.06 -6.19
N HIS A 86 -9.27 0.59 -6.85
CA HIS A 86 -8.00 0.23 -6.22
C HIS A 86 -6.98 1.39 -6.22
N HIS A 87 -6.23 1.48 -5.13
CA HIS A 87 -5.27 2.53 -4.84
C HIS A 87 -4.01 1.94 -4.21
N THR A 88 -2.84 2.53 -4.46
CA THR A 88 -1.63 2.16 -3.70
C THR A 88 -1.69 2.72 -2.29
N PHE A 89 -2.20 3.94 -2.15
CA PHE A 89 -2.42 4.64 -0.90
C PHE A 89 -3.90 4.99 -0.74
N PHE A 90 -4.47 4.68 0.41
CA PHE A 90 -5.85 4.99 0.72
C PHE A 90 -6.03 5.25 2.21
N GLU A 91 -7.16 5.83 2.56
CA GLU A 91 -7.57 6.00 3.95
C GLU A 91 -8.53 4.89 4.38
N MET A 92 -8.26 4.30 5.54
CA MET A 92 -9.15 3.34 6.17
C MET A 92 -9.83 3.99 7.38
N LEU A 93 -11.13 4.23 7.27
CA LEU A 93 -11.96 4.64 8.39
C LEU A 93 -12.22 3.42 9.28
N GLY A 94 -11.86 3.50 10.56
CA GLY A 94 -12.01 2.37 11.47
C GLY A 94 -12.46 2.76 12.87
N ASN A 95 -13.22 1.86 13.50
CA ASN A 95 -13.54 1.87 14.91
C ASN A 95 -13.14 0.54 15.56
N TRP A 96 -12.60 0.61 16.77
CA TRP A 96 -12.03 -0.53 17.48
C TRP A 96 -12.65 -0.72 18.86
N SER A 97 -12.78 -1.98 19.26
CA SER A 97 -13.12 -2.41 20.61
C SER A 97 -11.99 -3.23 21.21
N PHE A 98 -11.50 -2.83 22.38
CA PHE A 98 -10.46 -3.53 23.12
C PHE A 98 -11.06 -4.25 24.34
N GLY A 99 -11.65 -5.44 24.13
CA GLY A 99 -12.26 -6.22 25.22
C GLY A 99 -13.50 -5.55 25.82
N ASP A 100 -14.30 -4.89 24.98
CA ASP A 100 -15.47 -4.12 25.39
C ASP A 100 -16.74 -4.58 24.62
N TYR A 101 -17.24 -3.81 23.66
CA TYR A 101 -18.33 -4.22 22.78
C TYR A 101 -17.88 -5.26 21.73
N PHE A 102 -18.82 -5.99 21.13
CA PHE A 102 -18.52 -7.02 20.13
C PHE A 102 -19.46 -6.93 18.93
N LYS A 103 -19.91 -8.07 18.38
CA LYS A 103 -20.69 -8.15 17.13
C LYS A 103 -21.95 -7.28 17.12
N LYS A 104 -22.73 -7.30 18.20
CA LYS A 104 -24.04 -6.66 18.26
C LYS A 104 -23.93 -5.15 18.01
N GLU A 105 -23.09 -4.48 18.77
CA GLU A 105 -22.87 -3.03 18.65
C GLU A 105 -22.13 -2.69 17.36
N ALA A 106 -21.14 -3.49 16.97
CA ALA A 106 -20.40 -3.28 15.71
C ALA A 106 -21.35 -3.27 14.50
N ILE A 107 -22.24 -4.26 14.39
CA ILE A 107 -23.23 -4.36 13.31
C ILE A 107 -24.25 -3.22 13.40
N ALA A 108 -24.80 -2.95 14.58
CA ALA A 108 -25.82 -1.92 14.77
C ALA A 108 -25.31 -0.52 14.39
N TRP A 109 -24.11 -0.14 14.86
CA TRP A 109 -23.54 1.18 14.60
C TRP A 109 -23.08 1.35 13.15
N ALA A 110 -22.52 0.30 12.53
CA ALA A 110 -22.18 0.35 11.12
C ALA A 110 -23.43 0.56 10.25
N TRP A 111 -24.51 -0.18 10.55
CA TRP A 111 -25.78 -0.03 9.85
C TRP A 111 -26.43 1.35 10.05
N GLU A 112 -26.43 1.86 11.29
CA GLU A 112 -26.95 3.19 11.62
C GLU A 112 -26.18 4.29 10.89
N LEU A 113 -24.85 4.25 10.85
CA LEU A 113 -24.06 5.24 10.13
C LEU A 113 -24.42 5.24 8.64
N LEU A 114 -24.40 4.07 7.99
CA LEU A 114 -24.66 3.97 6.56
C LEU A 114 -26.09 4.38 6.20
N THR A 115 -27.08 3.97 6.98
CA THR A 115 -28.49 4.07 6.58
C THR A 115 -29.26 5.20 7.24
N GLU A 116 -28.89 5.60 8.45
CA GLU A 116 -29.58 6.66 9.19
C GLU A 116 -28.83 7.99 9.15
N VAL A 117 -27.51 8.00 9.17
CA VAL A 117 -26.73 9.25 9.07
C VAL A 117 -26.42 9.60 7.62
N TRP A 118 -25.95 8.62 6.84
CA TRP A 118 -25.59 8.79 5.45
C TRP A 118 -26.71 8.48 4.46
N LYS A 119 -27.82 7.94 4.94
CA LYS A 119 -29.06 7.72 4.17
C LYS A 119 -28.83 6.92 2.90
N LEU A 120 -27.89 5.96 2.93
CA LEU A 120 -27.72 5.01 1.84
C LEU A 120 -28.98 4.14 1.71
N PRO A 121 -29.41 3.83 0.46
CA PRO A 121 -30.59 3.03 0.21
C PRO A 121 -30.41 1.59 0.73
N LYS A 122 -31.12 1.25 1.81
CA LYS A 122 -31.06 -0.07 2.49
C LYS A 122 -31.23 -1.26 1.54
N GLN A 123 -32.09 -1.11 0.52
CA GLN A 123 -32.35 -2.14 -0.49
C GLN A 123 -31.16 -2.45 -1.41
N ARG A 124 -30.14 -1.59 -1.43
CA ARG A 124 -28.88 -1.79 -2.18
C ARG A 124 -27.75 -2.31 -1.30
N LEU A 125 -27.89 -2.33 0.01
CA LEU A 125 -26.87 -2.82 0.93
C LEU A 125 -27.02 -4.33 1.13
N TRP A 126 -25.89 -5.02 1.19
CA TRP A 126 -25.79 -6.45 1.41
C TRP A 126 -24.79 -6.71 2.53
N ALA A 127 -25.03 -7.74 3.33
CA ALA A 127 -24.10 -8.18 4.37
C ALA A 127 -23.59 -9.58 4.07
N THR A 128 -22.33 -9.86 4.38
CA THR A 128 -21.74 -11.19 4.31
C THR A 128 -21.34 -11.66 5.70
N VAL A 129 -21.36 -12.96 5.97
CA VAL A 129 -20.91 -13.58 7.23
C VAL A 129 -20.16 -14.87 6.94
N PHE A 130 -19.35 -15.32 7.91
CA PHE A 130 -18.53 -16.51 7.76
C PHE A 130 -19.34 -17.80 7.74
N GLU A 131 -19.14 -18.64 6.71
CA GLU A 131 -19.85 -19.92 6.56
C GLU A 131 -19.20 -21.09 7.32
N GLY A 132 -18.05 -20.85 7.95
CA GLY A 132 -17.25 -21.90 8.59
C GLY A 132 -16.09 -22.35 7.69
N ASP A 133 -15.17 -23.08 8.29
CA ASP A 133 -14.05 -23.70 7.57
C ASP A 133 -13.72 -25.06 8.21
N PRO A 134 -14.00 -26.19 7.53
CA PRO A 134 -13.68 -27.51 8.05
C PRO A 134 -12.17 -27.74 8.25
N GLU A 135 -11.31 -27.10 7.47
CA GLU A 135 -9.85 -27.28 7.58
C GLU A 135 -9.29 -26.72 8.89
N ASP A 136 -9.73 -25.53 9.30
CA ASP A 136 -9.41 -24.94 10.61
C ASP A 136 -10.34 -25.42 11.74
N ASN A 137 -11.29 -26.33 11.46
CA ASN A 137 -12.33 -26.78 12.39
C ASN A 137 -13.14 -25.62 13.01
N LEU A 138 -13.56 -24.68 12.16
CA LEU A 138 -14.35 -23.52 12.52
C LEU A 138 -15.81 -23.66 12.08
N ALA A 139 -16.73 -23.39 13.01
CA ALA A 139 -18.16 -23.39 12.72
C ALA A 139 -18.59 -22.11 11.96
N PRO A 140 -19.74 -22.15 11.25
CA PRO A 140 -20.36 -20.95 10.69
C PRO A 140 -20.63 -19.89 11.77
N ASP A 141 -20.50 -18.61 11.41
CA ASP A 141 -20.82 -17.49 12.30
C ASP A 141 -22.33 -17.17 12.30
N GLU A 142 -23.11 -18.09 12.86
CA GLU A 142 -24.56 -17.94 12.97
C GLU A 142 -24.97 -16.80 13.91
N GLU A 143 -24.09 -16.43 14.85
CA GLU A 143 -24.30 -15.29 15.75
C GLU A 143 -24.38 -13.99 14.96
N ALA A 144 -23.40 -13.73 14.08
CA ALA A 144 -23.43 -12.54 13.22
C ALA A 144 -24.65 -12.52 12.30
N GLU A 145 -25.00 -13.67 11.71
CA GLU A 145 -26.17 -13.78 10.83
C GLU A 145 -27.49 -13.42 11.54
N GLN A 146 -27.66 -13.89 12.78
CA GLN A 146 -28.85 -13.59 13.57
C GLN A 146 -28.85 -12.13 14.04
N LEU A 147 -27.69 -11.59 14.41
CA LEU A 147 -27.57 -10.19 14.83
C LEU A 147 -27.96 -9.24 13.70
N TRP A 148 -27.51 -9.47 12.46
CA TRP A 148 -27.97 -8.69 11.30
C TRP A 148 -29.50 -8.61 11.24
N LYS A 149 -30.21 -9.72 11.46
CA LYS A 149 -31.68 -9.77 11.42
C LYS A 149 -32.36 -9.12 12.63
N GLN A 150 -31.67 -9.05 13.77
CA GLN A 150 -32.25 -8.59 15.05
C GLN A 150 -31.99 -7.12 15.34
N VAL A 151 -30.81 -6.61 15.01
CA VAL A 151 -30.39 -5.23 15.33
C VAL A 151 -30.41 -4.29 14.14
N THR A 152 -30.80 -4.77 12.97
CA THR A 152 -30.96 -3.95 11.76
C THR A 152 -32.30 -4.26 11.09
N ASP A 153 -32.67 -3.44 10.12
CA ASP A 153 -33.81 -3.67 9.23
C ASP A 153 -33.40 -4.21 7.85
N ILE A 154 -32.22 -4.82 7.76
CA ILE A 154 -31.76 -5.52 6.54
C ILE A 154 -32.71 -6.68 6.20
N ARG A 155 -33.01 -6.89 4.92
CA ARG A 155 -33.85 -8.03 4.52
C ARG A 155 -33.06 -9.32 4.69
N PRO A 156 -33.65 -10.42 5.20
CA PRO A 156 -32.93 -11.66 5.43
C PRO A 156 -32.18 -12.20 4.21
N GLN A 157 -32.73 -12.06 2.99
CA GLN A 157 -32.06 -12.49 1.76
C GLN A 157 -30.84 -11.66 1.36
N GLN A 158 -30.60 -10.51 2.00
CA GLN A 158 -29.42 -9.67 1.78
C GLN A 158 -28.25 -10.06 2.70
N VAL A 159 -28.44 -11.03 3.59
CA VAL A 159 -27.38 -11.58 4.44
C VAL A 159 -26.92 -12.91 3.84
N LEU A 160 -25.69 -12.94 3.35
CA LEU A 160 -25.11 -14.07 2.62
C LEU A 160 -23.98 -14.71 3.43
N ARG A 161 -23.73 -16.01 3.23
CA ARG A 161 -22.60 -16.72 3.85
C ARG A 161 -21.48 -16.92 2.82
N PHE A 162 -20.23 -16.68 3.19
CA PHE A 162 -19.04 -17.01 2.38
C PHE A 162 -17.93 -17.66 3.21
N GLY A 163 -17.02 -18.32 2.50
CA GLY A 163 -15.89 -19.07 3.04
C GLY A 163 -14.77 -18.22 3.63
N LYS A 164 -13.73 -18.92 4.08
CA LYS A 164 -12.55 -18.35 4.73
C LYS A 164 -11.85 -17.26 3.91
N LYS A 165 -11.87 -17.38 2.58
CA LYS A 165 -11.26 -16.40 1.68
C LYS A 165 -11.85 -14.98 1.86
N ASP A 166 -13.15 -14.89 2.08
CA ASP A 166 -13.88 -13.61 2.08
C ASP A 166 -14.29 -13.19 3.50
N ASN A 167 -14.72 -14.14 4.35
CA ASN A 167 -15.27 -13.82 5.67
C ASN A 167 -14.45 -14.34 6.86
N PHE A 168 -13.16 -14.63 6.67
CA PHE A 168 -12.23 -14.86 7.78
C PHE A 168 -10.98 -13.99 7.61
N TRP A 169 -10.84 -13.00 8.48
CA TRP A 169 -9.78 -12.00 8.34
C TRP A 169 -8.55 -12.35 9.16
N GLU A 170 -7.38 -12.14 8.56
CA GLU A 170 -6.08 -12.41 9.15
C GLU A 170 -5.11 -11.27 8.86
N MET A 171 -4.37 -10.83 9.87
CA MET A 171 -3.38 -9.75 9.72
C MET A 171 -2.19 -10.15 8.83
N GLY A 172 -1.86 -11.44 8.79
CA GLY A 172 -0.71 -12.00 8.10
C GLY A 172 -0.67 -13.52 8.26
N ASP A 173 0.50 -14.13 8.14
CA ASP A 173 0.66 -15.58 8.38
C ASP A 173 0.50 -15.96 9.86
N THR A 174 0.69 -15.00 10.76
CA THR A 174 0.52 -15.17 12.21
C THR A 174 -0.11 -13.90 12.81
N GLY A 175 -0.70 -14.04 14.01
CA GLY A 175 -1.25 -12.92 14.77
C GLY A 175 -2.77 -12.96 14.95
N PRO A 176 -3.38 -11.86 15.43
CA PRO A 176 -4.80 -11.80 15.73
C PRO A 176 -5.64 -11.93 14.47
N CYS A 177 -6.72 -12.70 14.55
CA CYS A 177 -7.63 -13.04 13.45
C CYS A 177 -9.03 -13.40 13.97
N GLY A 178 -9.98 -13.55 13.05
CA GLY A 178 -11.34 -13.97 13.38
C GLY A 178 -12.30 -13.93 12.19
N PRO A 179 -13.53 -14.45 12.36
CA PRO A 179 -14.57 -14.26 11.37
C PRO A 179 -14.86 -12.76 11.21
N CYS A 180 -15.26 -12.38 10.01
CA CYS A 180 -15.64 -11.00 9.72
C CYS A 180 -16.96 -10.95 8.96
N SER A 181 -17.57 -9.78 8.98
CA SER A 181 -18.80 -9.49 8.26
C SER A 181 -18.61 -8.23 7.42
N GLU A 182 -18.84 -8.31 6.12
CA GLU A 182 -18.64 -7.19 5.21
C GLU A 182 -19.98 -6.59 4.79
N ILE A 183 -19.99 -5.28 4.59
CA ILE A 183 -21.11 -4.54 4.03
C ILE A 183 -20.76 -4.15 2.60
N HIS A 184 -21.56 -4.62 1.65
CA HIS A 184 -21.44 -4.37 0.22
C HIS A 184 -22.57 -3.47 -0.26
N ILE A 185 -22.33 -2.73 -1.35
CA ILE A 185 -23.36 -1.94 -2.04
C ILE A 185 -23.53 -2.39 -3.49
N ASP A 186 -24.78 -2.58 -3.91
CA ASP A 186 -25.16 -2.73 -5.32
C ASP A 186 -25.23 -1.34 -5.96
N LEU A 187 -24.23 -0.99 -6.78
CA LEU A 187 -24.17 0.28 -7.48
C LEU A 187 -25.06 0.34 -8.72
N GLY A 188 -25.61 -0.79 -9.16
CA GLY A 188 -26.48 -0.92 -10.34
C GLY A 188 -25.83 -1.72 -11.49
N PRO A 189 -26.65 -2.38 -12.36
CA PRO A 189 -26.17 -3.15 -13.52
C PRO A 189 -25.20 -2.39 -14.43
N GLU A 190 -25.41 -1.09 -14.59
CA GLU A 190 -24.59 -0.19 -15.41
C GLU A 190 -23.15 -0.02 -14.90
N ARG A 191 -22.86 -0.50 -13.69
CA ARG A 191 -21.52 -0.45 -13.09
C ARG A 191 -20.74 -1.75 -13.24
N CYS A 192 -21.29 -2.76 -13.90
CA CYS A 192 -20.54 -3.97 -14.16
C CYS A 192 -19.50 -3.74 -15.27
N ASP A 193 -18.22 -3.82 -14.91
CA ASP A 193 -17.06 -3.75 -15.79
C ASP A 193 -16.75 -5.08 -16.50
N ARG A 194 -17.48 -6.15 -16.17
CA ARG A 194 -17.31 -7.50 -16.71
C ARG A 194 -18.58 -8.00 -17.41
N ALA A 195 -19.48 -7.10 -17.78
CA ALA A 195 -20.78 -7.43 -18.36
C ALA A 195 -20.66 -8.22 -19.67
N ASP A 196 -19.61 -7.95 -20.45
CA ASP A 196 -19.34 -8.60 -21.73
C ASP A 196 -18.53 -9.91 -21.61
N GLU A 197 -18.10 -10.29 -20.41
CA GLU A 197 -17.33 -11.51 -20.20
C GLU A 197 -18.24 -12.76 -20.18
N PRO A 198 -18.01 -13.74 -21.08
CA PRO A 198 -18.82 -14.96 -21.11
C PRO A 198 -18.77 -15.72 -19.78
N GLY A 199 -19.94 -15.98 -19.19
CA GLY A 199 -20.07 -16.72 -17.93
C GLY A 199 -19.93 -15.86 -16.67
N HIS A 200 -19.72 -14.55 -16.78
CA HIS A 200 -19.74 -13.66 -15.63
C HIS A 200 -21.15 -13.57 -15.00
N VAL A 201 -21.21 -13.67 -13.68
CA VAL A 201 -22.45 -13.50 -12.90
C VAL A 201 -22.22 -12.38 -11.89
N CYS A 202 -22.96 -11.28 -12.04
CA CYS A 202 -22.89 -10.18 -11.09
C CYS A 202 -23.52 -10.59 -9.75
N ALA A 203 -22.70 -10.67 -8.70
CA ALA A 203 -23.13 -10.93 -7.34
C ALA A 203 -22.17 -10.29 -6.35
N VAL A 204 -22.56 -10.24 -5.07
CA VAL A 204 -21.64 -9.94 -3.95
C VAL A 204 -20.46 -10.92 -4.02
N ASN A 205 -19.23 -10.41 -3.87
CA ASN A 205 -17.98 -11.15 -4.07
C ASN A 205 -17.82 -11.80 -5.46
N GLY A 206 -18.59 -11.35 -6.45
CA GLY A 206 -18.49 -11.80 -7.85
C GLY A 206 -17.34 -11.17 -8.66
N GLY A 207 -16.53 -10.31 -8.03
CA GLY A 207 -15.33 -9.71 -8.63
C GLY A 207 -15.64 -8.79 -9.83
N CYS A 208 -16.68 -7.96 -9.71
CA CYS A 208 -17.00 -6.90 -10.66
C CYS A 208 -17.31 -5.59 -9.92
N ALA A 209 -17.21 -4.47 -10.63
CA ALA A 209 -17.38 -3.13 -10.07
C ALA A 209 -18.83 -2.77 -9.66
N ARG A 210 -19.82 -3.65 -9.89
CA ARG A 210 -21.20 -3.43 -9.47
C ARG A 210 -21.40 -3.61 -7.96
N PHE A 211 -20.84 -4.67 -7.40
CA PHE A 211 -20.95 -4.97 -5.97
C PHE A 211 -19.61 -4.66 -5.33
N ILE A 212 -19.54 -3.52 -4.64
CA ILE A 212 -18.32 -3.05 -3.99
C ILE A 212 -18.45 -3.22 -2.48
N GLU A 213 -17.43 -3.84 -1.89
CA GLU A 213 -17.21 -3.88 -0.45
C GLU A 213 -16.95 -2.45 0.06
N LEU A 214 -17.81 -1.96 0.96
CA LEU A 214 -17.66 -0.66 1.61
C LEU A 214 -16.93 -0.78 2.94
N TRP A 215 -17.33 -1.74 3.77
CA TRP A 215 -16.91 -1.80 5.18
C TRP A 215 -16.80 -3.23 5.67
N ASN A 216 -15.64 -3.60 6.19
CA ASN A 216 -15.40 -4.90 6.83
C ASN A 216 -15.43 -4.77 8.36
N LEU A 217 -16.20 -5.64 9.04
CA LEU A 217 -16.34 -5.75 10.49
C LEU A 217 -15.69 -7.05 10.97
N VAL A 218 -14.46 -6.98 11.46
CA VAL A 218 -13.69 -8.14 11.94
C VAL A 218 -13.94 -8.38 13.42
N PHE A 219 -14.31 -9.61 13.75
CA PHE A 219 -14.57 -10.06 15.11
C PHE A 219 -13.37 -10.84 15.63
N ILE A 220 -12.33 -10.10 16.02
CA ILE A 220 -11.07 -10.66 16.49
C ILE A 220 -11.31 -11.48 17.76
N GLN A 221 -11.06 -12.79 17.67
CA GLN A 221 -11.30 -13.74 18.75
C GLN A 221 -10.28 -14.88 18.79
N TYR A 222 -9.39 -14.97 17.79
CA TYR A 222 -8.34 -15.97 17.72
C TYR A 222 -6.97 -15.31 17.46
N ASN A 223 -5.91 -16.06 17.77
CA ASN A 223 -4.55 -15.80 17.34
C ASN A 223 -4.03 -17.00 16.54
N ARG A 224 -3.49 -16.74 15.34
CA ARG A 224 -2.82 -17.76 14.53
C ARG A 224 -1.35 -17.84 14.90
N GLU A 225 -0.93 -19.02 15.34
CA GLU A 225 0.46 -19.32 15.67
C GLU A 225 1.30 -19.60 14.42
N PRO A 226 2.64 -19.54 14.50
CA PRO A 226 3.53 -19.95 13.40
C PRO A 226 3.30 -21.39 12.89
N SER A 227 2.72 -22.25 13.73
CA SER A 227 2.33 -23.62 13.36
C SER A 227 1.09 -23.68 12.45
N GLY A 228 0.40 -22.56 12.24
CA GLY A 228 -0.90 -22.47 11.57
C GLY A 228 -2.09 -22.69 12.50
N LYS A 229 -1.86 -23.14 13.75
CA LYS A 229 -2.91 -23.41 14.74
C LYS A 229 -3.60 -22.13 15.21
N LEU A 230 -4.94 -22.18 15.33
CA LEU A 230 -5.75 -21.13 15.94
C LEU A 230 -5.90 -21.34 17.45
N THR A 231 -5.67 -20.28 18.22
CA THR A 231 -5.86 -20.26 19.67
C THR A 231 -6.83 -19.16 20.06
N PRO A 232 -7.81 -19.39 20.95
CA PRO A 232 -8.70 -18.33 21.42
C PRO A 232 -7.92 -17.23 22.16
N LEU A 233 -8.28 -15.98 21.89
CA LEU A 233 -7.75 -14.83 22.62
C LEU A 233 -8.41 -14.69 24.01
N PRO A 234 -7.73 -14.09 25.00
CA PRO A 234 -8.26 -13.91 26.35
C PRO A 234 -9.44 -12.94 26.40
N ALA A 235 -9.54 -12.04 25.42
CA ALA A 235 -10.66 -11.14 25.23
C ALA A 235 -11.09 -11.15 23.75
N ARG A 236 -12.34 -10.76 23.51
CA ARG A 236 -12.88 -10.55 22.17
C ARG A 236 -12.80 -9.07 21.81
N HIS A 237 -12.44 -8.81 20.57
CA HIS A 237 -12.17 -7.47 20.09
C HIS A 237 -12.94 -7.19 18.79
N VAL A 238 -13.08 -5.93 18.45
CA VAL A 238 -13.62 -5.50 17.16
C VAL A 238 -12.56 -4.68 16.45
N ASP A 239 -12.35 -5.00 15.19
CA ASP A 239 -11.60 -4.21 14.24
C ASP A 239 -12.50 -3.96 13.04
N THR A 240 -12.60 -2.73 12.57
CA THR A 240 -13.35 -2.44 11.36
C THR A 240 -12.51 -1.61 10.41
N GLY A 241 -12.70 -1.80 9.11
CA GLY A 241 -12.10 -0.97 8.08
C GLY A 241 -13.07 -0.67 6.96
N MET A 242 -13.33 0.62 6.73
CA MET A 242 -14.07 1.13 5.58
C MET A 242 -13.13 1.92 4.67
N GLY A 243 -13.11 1.55 3.39
CA GLY A 243 -12.33 2.28 2.38
C GLY A 243 -12.91 3.67 2.17
N PHE A 244 -12.20 4.71 2.62
CA PHE A 244 -12.71 6.08 2.64
C PHE A 244 -13.06 6.60 1.24
N GLU A 245 -12.18 6.35 0.27
CA GLU A 245 -12.37 6.75 -1.13
C GLU A 245 -13.60 6.07 -1.74
N ARG A 246 -13.87 4.80 -1.39
CA ARG A 246 -15.02 4.05 -1.90
C ARG A 246 -16.32 4.62 -1.37
N ILE A 247 -16.43 4.80 -0.05
CA ILE A 247 -17.64 5.36 0.55
C ILE A 247 -17.88 6.80 0.09
N LEU A 248 -16.80 7.57 -0.12
CA LEU A 248 -16.89 8.91 -0.66
C LEU A 248 -17.46 8.91 -2.08
N ALA A 249 -17.01 8.02 -2.97
CA ALA A 249 -17.55 7.89 -4.31
C ALA A 249 -19.06 7.62 -4.30
N VAL A 250 -19.52 6.77 -3.38
CA VAL A 250 -20.95 6.47 -3.19
C VAL A 250 -21.72 7.70 -2.68
N LEU A 251 -21.24 8.37 -1.64
CA LEU A 251 -21.89 9.53 -1.04
C LEU A 251 -21.93 10.74 -1.99
N GLN A 252 -20.96 10.82 -2.88
CA GLN A 252 -20.89 11.81 -3.95
C GLN A 252 -21.64 11.34 -5.21
N GLY A 253 -22.14 10.11 -5.26
CA GLY A 253 -22.85 9.60 -6.44
C GLY A 253 -22.02 9.68 -7.72
N VAL A 254 -20.70 9.55 -7.60
CA VAL A 254 -19.76 9.55 -8.74
C VAL A 254 -19.41 8.13 -9.14
N ASN A 255 -18.81 7.97 -10.32
CA ASN A 255 -18.58 6.65 -10.89
C ASN A 255 -17.26 5.99 -10.51
N SER A 256 -16.32 6.80 -10.05
CA SER A 256 -14.96 6.38 -9.77
C SER A 256 -14.49 7.03 -8.47
N ASN A 257 -13.62 6.36 -7.73
CA ASN A 257 -12.94 6.99 -6.60
C ASN A 257 -12.16 8.23 -7.07
N TYR A 258 -11.64 8.20 -8.30
CA TYR A 258 -10.90 9.29 -8.93
C TYR A 258 -11.79 10.50 -9.32
N ASP A 259 -13.12 10.34 -9.28
CA ASP A 259 -14.07 11.43 -9.54
C ASP A 259 -14.42 12.24 -8.28
N THR A 260 -13.91 11.84 -7.12
CA THR A 260 -14.18 12.51 -5.84
C THR A 260 -13.36 13.78 -5.65
N ASP A 261 -13.73 14.60 -4.67
CA ASP A 261 -12.98 15.79 -4.26
C ASP A 261 -11.57 15.47 -3.69
N LEU A 262 -11.23 14.19 -3.45
CA LEU A 262 -9.87 13.76 -3.10
C LEU A 262 -8.91 13.70 -4.30
N PHE A 263 -9.42 13.47 -5.51
CA PHE A 263 -8.60 13.23 -6.69
C PHE A 263 -8.79 14.29 -7.77
N GLN A 264 -10.00 14.84 -7.92
CA GLN A 264 -10.27 15.85 -8.94
C GLN A 264 -9.28 17.02 -8.94
N PRO A 265 -8.86 17.58 -7.78
CA PRO A 265 -7.88 18.67 -7.81
C PRO A 265 -6.50 18.22 -8.33
N ILE A 266 -6.08 16.99 -8.04
CA ILE A 266 -4.81 16.41 -8.54
C ILE A 266 -4.91 16.17 -10.05
N LEU A 267 -5.99 15.55 -10.52
CA LEU A 267 -6.23 15.31 -11.95
C LEU A 267 -6.29 16.62 -12.73
N GLN A 268 -6.94 17.65 -12.19
CA GLN A 268 -6.95 18.99 -12.80
C GLN A 268 -5.56 19.63 -12.83
N HIS A 269 -4.73 19.43 -11.79
CA HIS A 269 -3.36 19.92 -11.79
C HIS A 269 -2.50 19.21 -12.86
N ILE A 270 -2.61 17.88 -12.98
CA ILE A 270 -1.99 17.13 -14.08
C ILE A 270 -2.45 17.69 -15.44
N GLY A 271 -3.75 17.98 -15.58
CA GLY A 271 -4.30 18.56 -16.81
C GLY A 271 -3.73 19.94 -17.14
N ARG A 272 -3.51 20.81 -16.14
CA ARG A 272 -2.87 22.12 -16.36
C ARG A 272 -1.42 22.00 -16.83
N ILE A 273 -0.67 21.03 -16.31
CA ILE A 273 0.73 20.80 -16.70
C ILE A 273 0.80 20.22 -18.11
N THR A 274 -0.06 19.26 -18.41
CA THR A 274 -0.05 18.50 -19.67
C THR A 274 -0.79 19.18 -20.82
N GLY A 275 -1.68 20.12 -20.52
CA GLY A 275 -2.61 20.69 -21.51
C GLY A 275 -3.75 19.74 -21.91
N LEU A 276 -3.91 18.60 -21.22
CA LEU A 276 -4.95 17.61 -21.47
C LEU A 276 -6.08 17.72 -20.43
N ASP A 277 -7.30 17.36 -20.83
CA ASP A 277 -8.42 17.22 -19.90
C ASP A 277 -8.71 15.73 -19.63
N TYR A 278 -8.78 15.35 -18.35
CA TYR A 278 -8.96 13.96 -17.93
C TYR A 278 -10.19 13.30 -18.56
N ARG A 279 -11.33 14.00 -18.62
CA ARG A 279 -12.60 13.41 -19.06
C ARG A 279 -12.66 13.21 -20.58
N SER A 280 -11.96 14.05 -21.33
CA SER A 280 -11.87 13.98 -22.79
C SER A 280 -10.64 13.23 -23.30
N ALA A 281 -9.72 12.85 -22.40
CA ALA A 281 -8.52 12.09 -22.73
C ALA A 281 -8.84 10.66 -23.22
N THR A 282 -7.93 10.06 -23.98
CA THR A 282 -8.05 8.66 -24.41
C THR A 282 -8.02 7.71 -23.20
N PRO A 283 -8.53 6.47 -23.32
CA PRO A 283 -8.50 5.50 -22.22
C PRO A 283 -7.09 5.32 -21.59
N ASP A 284 -6.05 5.21 -22.42
CA ASP A 284 -4.67 5.07 -21.96
C ASP A 284 -4.17 6.31 -21.21
N GLN A 285 -4.55 7.51 -21.68
CA GLN A 285 -4.23 8.75 -20.99
C GLN A 285 -4.99 8.85 -19.67
N GLN A 286 -6.26 8.44 -19.61
CA GLN A 286 -7.01 8.40 -18.35
C GLN A 286 -6.37 7.46 -17.33
N VAL A 287 -5.86 6.30 -17.75
CA VAL A 287 -5.05 5.41 -16.89
C VAL A 287 -3.83 6.16 -16.39
N ALA A 288 -3.08 6.85 -17.26
CA ALA A 288 -1.89 7.61 -16.85
C ALA A 288 -2.21 8.70 -15.82
N PHE A 289 -3.29 9.45 -16.01
CA PHE A 289 -3.80 10.43 -15.05
C PHE A 289 -4.07 9.79 -13.68
N ARG A 290 -4.81 8.66 -13.66
CA ARG A 290 -5.14 7.94 -12.42
C ARG A 290 -3.90 7.40 -11.72
N VAL A 291 -2.99 6.76 -12.43
CA VAL A 291 -1.74 6.22 -11.87
C VAL A 291 -0.90 7.33 -11.25
N ILE A 292 -0.69 8.45 -11.94
CA ILE A 292 0.12 9.55 -11.43
C ILE A 292 -0.56 10.17 -10.18
N ALA A 293 -1.89 10.36 -10.22
CA ALA A 293 -2.64 10.94 -9.12
C ALA A 293 -2.67 10.05 -7.86
N ASP A 294 -2.73 8.73 -8.02
CA ASP A 294 -2.60 7.79 -6.90
C ASP A 294 -1.17 7.75 -6.35
N HIS A 295 -0.18 7.59 -7.24
CA HIS A 295 1.21 7.37 -6.84
C HIS A 295 1.81 8.60 -6.14
N ILE A 296 1.42 9.83 -6.51
CA ILE A 296 1.87 11.02 -5.79
C ILE A 296 1.37 11.04 -4.33
N ARG A 297 0.15 10.55 -4.06
CA ARG A 297 -0.37 10.46 -2.68
C ARG A 297 0.49 9.50 -1.87
N MET A 298 0.73 8.30 -2.40
CA MET A 298 1.56 7.28 -1.75
C MET A 298 2.97 7.80 -1.46
N LEU A 299 3.64 8.39 -2.47
CA LEU A 299 4.99 8.93 -2.32
C LEU A 299 5.03 10.05 -1.28
N THR A 300 4.05 10.96 -1.30
CA THR A 300 3.97 12.07 -0.35
C THR A 300 3.92 11.58 1.08
N PHE A 301 3.03 10.64 1.39
CA PHE A 301 2.90 10.10 2.73
C PHE A 301 4.06 9.21 3.16
N ALA A 302 4.55 8.34 2.27
CA ALA A 302 5.66 7.45 2.60
C ALA A 302 6.95 8.23 2.89
N ILE A 303 7.25 9.28 2.12
CA ILE A 303 8.42 10.14 2.33
C ILE A 303 8.24 11.00 3.59
N THR A 304 7.04 11.54 3.81
CA THR A 304 6.71 12.26 5.07
C THR A 304 6.98 11.38 6.29
N ASP A 305 6.61 10.10 6.22
CA ASP A 305 6.76 9.14 7.31
C ASP A 305 8.16 8.48 7.36
N GLY A 306 9.13 8.97 6.56
CA GLY A 306 10.56 8.66 6.69
C GLY A 306 11.11 7.62 5.74
N ALA A 307 10.33 7.12 4.77
CA ALA A 307 10.86 6.26 3.71
C ALA A 307 11.56 7.11 2.63
N ILE A 308 12.71 6.62 2.13
CA ILE A 308 13.48 7.30 1.08
C ILE A 308 13.69 6.30 -0.07
N PRO A 309 13.53 6.71 -1.35
CA PRO A 309 13.85 5.86 -2.50
C PRO A 309 15.25 5.23 -2.39
N SER A 310 15.33 3.92 -2.54
CA SER A 310 16.59 3.16 -2.44
C SER A 310 16.52 1.87 -3.28
N ASN A 311 17.54 1.01 -3.22
CA ASN A 311 17.56 -0.28 -3.93
C ASN A 311 17.03 -1.45 -3.10
N GLU A 312 16.63 -1.23 -1.83
CA GLU A 312 16.21 -2.31 -0.94
C GLU A 312 14.98 -1.95 -0.11
N GLY A 313 14.26 -2.98 0.35
CA GLY A 313 13.13 -2.85 1.27
C GLY A 313 12.07 -1.83 0.81
N ARG A 314 11.63 -0.99 1.76
CA ARG A 314 10.64 0.08 1.54
C ARG A 314 11.10 1.08 0.48
N GLY A 315 12.39 1.45 0.50
CA GLY A 315 12.94 2.41 -0.45
C GLY A 315 12.90 1.91 -1.89
N TYR A 316 13.10 0.61 -2.11
CA TYR A 316 12.90 0.01 -3.43
C TYR A 316 11.46 0.10 -3.91
N VAL A 317 10.48 -0.09 -3.01
CA VAL A 317 9.08 0.10 -3.35
C VAL A 317 8.79 1.54 -3.77
N LEU A 318 9.24 2.54 -3.00
CA LEU A 318 9.06 3.96 -3.37
C LEU A 318 9.67 4.27 -4.74
N ARG A 319 10.89 3.75 -4.98
CA ARG A 319 11.57 3.87 -6.27
C ARG A 319 10.74 3.27 -7.40
N ARG A 320 10.15 2.09 -7.22
CA ARG A 320 9.26 1.46 -8.22
C ARG A 320 8.02 2.31 -8.52
N ILE A 321 7.34 2.80 -7.48
CA ILE A 321 6.16 3.67 -7.60
C ILE A 321 6.50 4.94 -8.37
N LEU A 322 7.58 5.64 -7.99
CA LEU A 322 7.99 6.87 -8.67
C LEU A 322 8.34 6.62 -10.14
N ARG A 323 9.10 5.56 -10.44
CA ARG A 323 9.48 5.20 -11.81
C ARG A 323 8.28 4.79 -12.66
N ARG A 324 7.28 4.10 -12.07
CA ARG A 324 6.02 3.80 -12.74
C ARG A 324 5.27 5.09 -13.08
N ALA A 325 5.14 6.03 -12.14
CA ALA A 325 4.53 7.33 -12.41
C ALA A 325 5.27 8.11 -13.51
N ALA A 326 6.61 8.15 -13.46
CA ALA A 326 7.44 8.81 -14.48
C ALA A 326 7.28 8.18 -15.88
N ARG A 327 7.06 6.86 -15.95
CA ARG A 327 6.73 6.20 -17.21
C ARG A 327 5.34 6.58 -17.72
N TYR A 328 4.32 6.65 -16.87
CA TYR A 328 2.99 7.08 -17.30
C TYR A 328 2.96 8.57 -17.68
N ALA A 329 3.83 9.39 -17.09
CA ALA A 329 4.08 10.75 -17.54
C ALA A 329 4.48 10.83 -19.02
N ARG A 330 5.27 9.87 -19.54
CA ARG A 330 5.59 9.79 -20.97
C ARG A 330 4.37 9.51 -21.86
N LYS A 331 3.33 8.83 -21.35
CA LYS A 331 2.05 8.65 -22.07
C LYS A 331 1.24 9.96 -22.17
N LEU A 332 1.58 10.95 -21.34
CA LEU A 332 1.02 12.30 -21.37
C LEU A 332 1.97 13.32 -22.04
N ASP A 333 2.96 12.81 -22.79
CA ASP A 333 4.01 13.58 -23.47
C ASP A 333 4.81 14.51 -22.55
N GLN A 334 4.98 14.11 -21.29
CA GLN A 334 5.79 14.85 -20.32
C GLN A 334 7.17 14.20 -20.20
N HIS A 335 8.19 14.96 -20.61
CA HIS A 335 9.59 14.50 -20.64
C HIS A 335 10.43 15.07 -19.48
N GLU A 336 10.01 16.23 -18.95
CA GLU A 336 10.64 16.91 -17.82
C GLU A 336 10.03 16.46 -16.47
N PRO A 337 10.77 16.58 -15.35
CA PRO A 337 10.25 16.28 -14.03
C PRO A 337 9.07 17.18 -13.65
N PHE A 338 7.93 16.59 -13.31
CA PHE A 338 6.76 17.34 -12.84
C PHE A 338 5.98 16.66 -11.72
N ILE A 339 6.24 15.39 -11.40
CA ILE A 339 5.47 14.66 -10.39
C ILE A 339 5.57 15.36 -9.03
N TYR A 340 6.75 15.88 -8.68
CA TYR A 340 6.95 16.65 -7.44
C TYR A 340 6.08 17.93 -7.35
N GLN A 341 5.66 18.50 -8.49
CA GLN A 341 4.82 19.70 -8.53
C GLN A 341 3.39 19.43 -8.05
N LEU A 342 2.99 18.15 -7.98
CA LEU A 342 1.68 17.73 -7.51
C LEU A 342 1.61 17.63 -5.97
N VAL A 343 2.75 17.60 -5.26
CA VAL A 343 2.81 17.50 -3.79
C VAL A 343 2.00 18.61 -3.08
N PRO A 344 2.11 19.90 -3.45
CA PRO A 344 1.32 20.95 -2.80
C PRO A 344 -0.18 20.69 -2.88
N THR A 345 -0.68 20.15 -3.99
CA THR A 345 -2.10 19.81 -4.14
C THR A 345 -2.52 18.66 -3.23
N VAL A 346 -1.67 17.66 -3.04
CA VAL A 346 -1.93 16.60 -2.03
C VAL A 346 -1.98 17.19 -0.62
N VAL A 347 -1.06 18.11 -0.30
CA VAL A 347 -1.01 18.79 1.01
C VAL A 347 -2.25 19.68 1.25
N ASP A 348 -2.75 20.36 0.23
CA ASP A 348 -3.97 21.18 0.33
C ASP A 348 -5.21 20.34 0.64
N ILE A 349 -5.32 19.17 -0.01
CA ILE A 349 -6.45 18.25 0.17
C ILE A 349 -6.39 17.57 1.54
N MET A 350 -5.21 17.06 1.93
CA MET A 350 -5.08 16.08 3.02
C MET A 350 -4.39 16.64 4.27
N GLY A 351 -3.68 17.76 4.19
CA GLY A 351 -2.84 18.27 5.27
C GLY A 351 -3.60 18.82 6.50
N GLU A 352 -4.92 18.95 6.43
CA GLU A 352 -5.74 19.24 7.61
C GLU A 352 -5.94 17.99 8.46
N ALA A 353 -6.19 16.83 7.84
CA ALA A 353 -6.34 15.56 8.52
C ALA A 353 -4.97 14.99 8.97
N PHE A 354 -3.91 15.31 8.23
CA PHE A 354 -2.55 14.82 8.47
C PHE A 354 -1.55 15.99 8.47
N PRO A 355 -1.45 16.78 9.55
CA PRO A 355 -0.63 18.00 9.60
C PRO A 355 0.86 17.78 9.27
N GLU A 356 1.40 16.60 9.55
CA GLU A 356 2.80 16.25 9.31
C GLU A 356 3.23 16.38 7.84
N VAL A 357 2.31 16.24 6.88
CA VAL A 357 2.62 16.43 5.44
C VAL A 357 2.87 17.89 5.09
N ARG A 358 2.27 18.84 5.82
CA ARG A 358 2.52 20.28 5.64
C ARG A 358 3.93 20.64 6.08
N GLU A 359 4.35 20.09 7.22
CA GLU A 359 5.66 20.35 7.80
C GLU A 359 6.80 19.86 6.90
N LYS A 360 6.59 18.75 6.17
CA LYS A 360 7.61 18.12 5.32
C LYS A 360 7.43 18.36 3.82
N GLN A 361 6.50 19.22 3.40
CA GLN A 361 6.16 19.45 1.98
C GLN A 361 7.41 19.70 1.11
N ASN A 362 8.26 20.65 1.48
CA ASN A 362 9.45 20.99 0.68
C ASN A 362 10.46 19.83 0.60
N TYR A 363 10.63 19.10 1.69
CA TYR A 363 11.51 17.92 1.72
C TYR A 363 11.00 16.83 0.78
N VAL A 364 9.70 16.53 0.83
CA VAL A 364 9.06 15.55 -0.06
C VAL A 364 9.24 15.93 -1.53
N MET A 365 9.03 17.21 -1.86
CA MET A 365 9.20 17.72 -3.22
C MET A 365 10.63 17.49 -3.74
N GLU A 366 11.65 17.83 -2.95
CA GLU A 366 13.06 17.64 -3.33
C GLU A 366 13.42 16.16 -3.54
N VAL A 367 12.95 15.27 -2.65
CA VAL A 367 13.20 13.83 -2.78
C VAL A 367 12.59 13.28 -4.07
N ILE A 368 11.33 13.61 -4.36
CA ILE A 368 10.65 13.15 -5.58
C ILE A 368 11.34 13.71 -6.82
N LYS A 369 11.63 15.02 -6.83
CA LYS A 369 12.29 15.69 -7.96
C LYS A 369 13.64 15.06 -8.28
N SER A 370 14.48 14.82 -7.26
CA SER A 370 15.81 14.25 -7.43
C SER A 370 15.77 12.84 -8.03
N GLU A 371 14.89 11.95 -7.55
CA GLU A 371 14.76 10.60 -8.11
C GLU A 371 14.14 10.63 -9.53
N GLU A 372 13.18 11.52 -9.79
CA GLU A 372 12.57 11.71 -11.12
C GLU A 372 13.60 12.21 -12.15
N GLU A 373 14.40 13.24 -11.80
CA GLU A 373 15.51 13.73 -12.62
C GLU A 373 16.55 12.64 -12.90
N SER A 374 16.89 11.84 -11.89
CA SER A 374 17.85 10.74 -12.06
C SER A 374 17.32 9.67 -13.01
N PHE A 375 16.04 9.31 -12.91
CA PHE A 375 15.46 8.25 -13.73
C PHE A 375 15.16 8.69 -15.16
N ASN A 376 14.71 9.94 -15.36
CA ASN A 376 14.41 10.47 -16.70
C ASN A 376 15.63 10.37 -17.64
N LYS A 377 16.86 10.53 -17.10
CA LYS A 377 18.11 10.36 -17.87
C LYS A 377 18.29 8.97 -18.49
N THR A 378 17.70 7.93 -17.90
CA THR A 378 17.83 6.54 -18.37
C THR A 378 16.55 5.97 -18.95
N LEU A 379 15.39 6.55 -18.60
CA LEU A 379 14.06 6.10 -19.02
C LEU A 379 13.93 6.05 -20.55
N ASP A 380 14.22 7.15 -21.24
CA ASP A 380 13.99 7.23 -22.70
C ASP A 380 14.85 6.21 -23.46
N ARG A 381 16.12 6.07 -23.07
CA ARG A 381 17.03 5.06 -23.61
C ARG A 381 16.56 3.64 -23.32
N GLY A 382 16.04 3.37 -22.12
CA GLY A 382 15.49 2.07 -21.78
C GLY A 382 14.24 1.72 -22.59
N LEU A 383 13.37 2.70 -22.85
CA LEU A 383 12.19 2.53 -23.71
C LEU A 383 12.58 2.22 -25.17
N GLU A 384 13.60 2.88 -25.71
CA GLU A 384 14.13 2.59 -27.05
C GLU A 384 14.64 1.15 -27.17
N ILE A 385 15.40 0.70 -26.17
CA ILE A 385 15.96 -0.66 -26.12
C ILE A 385 14.85 -1.70 -26.01
N PHE A 386 13.87 -1.45 -25.13
CA PHE A 386 12.69 -2.29 -25.00
C PHE A 386 11.95 -2.41 -26.35
N ALA A 387 11.65 -1.27 -27.00
CA ALA A 387 10.96 -1.25 -28.29
C ALA A 387 11.75 -1.98 -29.40
N ALA A 388 13.08 -1.85 -29.43
CA ALA A 388 13.93 -2.59 -30.35
C ALA A 388 13.85 -4.11 -30.13
N MET A 389 13.83 -4.55 -28.87
CA MET A 389 13.66 -5.96 -28.52
C MET A 389 12.28 -6.48 -28.92
N VAL A 390 11.21 -5.73 -28.63
CA VAL A 390 9.83 -6.10 -29.03
C VAL A 390 9.71 -6.29 -30.55
N ARG A 391 10.29 -5.39 -31.36
CA ARG A 391 10.31 -5.54 -32.83
C ARG A 391 10.98 -6.85 -33.25
N LYS A 392 12.10 -7.21 -32.62
CA LYS A 392 12.81 -8.46 -32.88
C LYS A 392 11.97 -9.68 -32.48
N LEU A 393 11.32 -9.66 -31.32
CA LEU A 393 10.45 -10.76 -30.86
C LEU A 393 9.24 -10.95 -31.79
N LYS A 394 8.56 -9.86 -32.15
CA LYS A 394 7.41 -9.89 -33.08
C LYS A 394 7.81 -10.43 -34.46
N SER A 395 8.97 -10.03 -35.00
CA SER A 395 9.50 -10.57 -36.27
C SER A 395 9.74 -12.09 -36.23
N ARG A 396 10.01 -12.64 -35.04
CA ARG A 396 10.26 -14.07 -34.80
C ARG A 396 9.03 -14.80 -34.28
N LYS A 397 7.87 -14.13 -34.21
CA LYS A 397 6.62 -14.65 -33.63
C LYS A 397 6.80 -15.20 -32.21
N GLN A 398 7.67 -14.57 -31.43
CA GLN A 398 7.88 -14.90 -30.02
C GLN A 398 6.98 -14.01 -29.16
N THR A 399 6.38 -14.61 -28.13
CA THR A 399 5.46 -13.94 -27.20
C THR A 399 6.04 -13.71 -25.81
N VAL A 400 7.30 -14.12 -25.58
CA VAL A 400 7.97 -14.03 -24.28
C VAL A 400 9.18 -13.10 -24.39
N PHE A 401 9.19 -12.06 -23.57
CA PHE A 401 10.30 -11.15 -23.39
C PHE A 401 11.41 -11.82 -22.56
N PRO A 402 12.65 -11.94 -23.07
CA PRO A 402 13.71 -12.69 -22.40
C PRO A 402 14.09 -12.12 -21.02
N GLY A 403 14.27 -13.01 -20.03
CA GLY A 403 14.63 -12.62 -18.67
C GLY A 403 16.00 -11.94 -18.56
N GLU A 404 16.95 -12.28 -19.43
CA GLU A 404 18.26 -11.63 -19.52
C GLU A 404 18.14 -10.16 -19.98
N GLU A 405 17.26 -9.89 -20.95
CA GLU A 405 17.03 -8.53 -21.43
C GLU A 405 16.22 -7.73 -20.40
N ALA A 406 15.29 -8.36 -19.68
CA ALA A 406 14.60 -7.73 -18.55
C ALA A 406 15.59 -7.40 -17.42
N PHE A 407 16.54 -8.29 -17.14
CA PHE A 407 17.61 -8.05 -16.18
C PHE A 407 18.52 -6.91 -16.63
N ARG A 408 18.85 -6.82 -17.92
CA ARG A 408 19.60 -5.69 -18.48
C ARG A 408 18.87 -4.36 -18.33
N LEU A 409 17.56 -4.34 -18.59
CA LEU A 409 16.72 -3.16 -18.37
C LEU A 409 16.74 -2.73 -16.90
N TYR A 410 16.65 -3.68 -15.99
CA TYR A 410 16.76 -3.46 -14.55
C TYR A 410 18.14 -2.94 -14.11
N ASP A 411 19.20 -3.67 -14.42
CA ASP A 411 20.55 -3.42 -13.92
C ASP A 411 21.17 -2.16 -14.54
N THR A 412 21.00 -1.96 -15.85
CA THR A 412 21.66 -0.87 -16.58
C THR A 412 20.82 0.39 -16.66
N TYR A 413 19.50 0.26 -16.83
CA TYR A 413 18.60 1.40 -17.11
C TYR A 413 17.65 1.70 -15.96
N GLY A 414 17.69 0.89 -14.89
CA GLY A 414 16.88 1.08 -13.70
C GLY A 414 15.41 0.74 -13.89
N PHE A 415 15.03 -0.08 -14.86
CA PHE A 415 13.64 -0.47 -15.07
C PHE A 415 13.26 -1.58 -14.09
N PRO A 416 12.35 -1.34 -13.15
CA PRO A 416 11.83 -2.42 -12.33
C PRO A 416 11.21 -3.53 -13.18
N LEU A 417 11.22 -4.76 -12.69
CA LEU A 417 10.64 -5.90 -13.42
C LEU A 417 9.14 -5.69 -13.71
N ASP A 418 8.40 -5.11 -12.77
CA ASP A 418 6.99 -4.76 -12.93
C ASP A 418 6.77 -3.72 -14.04
N LEU A 419 7.65 -2.72 -14.17
CA LEU A 419 7.60 -1.78 -15.27
C LEU A 419 7.80 -2.50 -16.62
N THR A 420 8.72 -3.45 -16.67
CA THR A 420 8.97 -4.28 -17.85
C THR A 420 7.77 -5.18 -18.17
N ARG A 421 7.10 -5.74 -17.15
CA ARG A 421 5.87 -6.53 -17.30
C ARG A 421 4.74 -5.71 -17.91
N ILE A 422 4.50 -4.50 -17.40
CA ILE A 422 3.48 -3.59 -17.94
C ILE A 422 3.77 -3.27 -19.41
N LEU A 423 5.01 -2.91 -19.74
CA LEU A 423 5.42 -2.62 -21.12
C LEU A 423 5.25 -3.84 -22.04
N ALA A 424 5.59 -5.05 -21.56
CA ALA A 424 5.42 -6.29 -22.30
C ALA A 424 3.94 -6.59 -22.57
N GLN A 425 3.09 -6.44 -21.55
CA GLN A 425 1.66 -6.72 -21.65
C GLN A 425 0.95 -5.81 -22.66
N GLU A 426 1.29 -4.52 -22.70
CA GLU A 426 0.77 -3.57 -23.70
C GLU A 426 1.13 -3.98 -25.14
N GLU A 427 2.24 -4.70 -25.32
CA GLU A 427 2.68 -5.21 -26.61
C GLU A 427 2.17 -6.63 -26.92
N GLY A 428 1.37 -7.22 -26.02
CA GLY A 428 0.86 -8.59 -26.12
C GLY A 428 1.89 -9.67 -25.78
N LEU A 429 2.87 -9.35 -24.93
CA LEU A 429 3.97 -10.23 -24.53
C LEU A 429 3.90 -10.55 -23.02
N THR A 430 4.48 -11.69 -22.63
CA THR A 430 4.80 -12.02 -21.24
C THR A 430 6.30 -11.84 -20.98
N VAL A 431 6.75 -11.88 -19.72
CA VAL A 431 8.17 -11.78 -19.36
C VAL A 431 8.66 -13.11 -18.77
N ASP A 432 9.86 -13.56 -19.15
CA ASP A 432 10.52 -14.72 -18.52
C ASP A 432 11.09 -14.33 -17.13
N GLU A 433 10.22 -14.35 -16.13
CA GLU A 433 10.56 -14.02 -14.74
C GLU A 433 11.54 -15.01 -14.12
N ALA A 434 11.43 -16.29 -14.47
CA ALA A 434 12.37 -17.31 -14.02
C ALA A 434 13.78 -17.02 -14.58
N GLY A 435 13.88 -16.54 -15.82
CA GLY A 435 15.12 -16.07 -16.41
C GLY A 435 15.68 -14.82 -15.74
N PHE A 436 14.83 -13.86 -15.43
CA PHE A 436 15.22 -12.67 -14.68
C PHE A 436 15.80 -13.05 -13.31
N GLU A 437 15.13 -13.91 -12.55
CA GLU A 437 15.60 -14.31 -11.21
C GLU A 437 16.91 -15.11 -11.28
N ARG A 438 17.12 -15.92 -12.34
CA ARG A 438 18.42 -16.57 -12.57
C ARG A 438 19.54 -15.54 -12.76
N GLU A 439 19.30 -14.44 -13.48
CA GLU A 439 20.31 -13.38 -13.65
C GLU A 439 20.53 -12.58 -12.36
N MET A 440 19.46 -12.29 -11.60
CA MET A 440 19.56 -11.69 -10.27
C MET A 440 20.42 -12.53 -9.32
N GLU A 441 20.23 -13.85 -9.28
CA GLU A 441 21.01 -14.73 -8.41
C GLU A 441 22.48 -14.82 -8.87
N LYS A 442 22.74 -14.82 -10.19
CA LYS A 442 24.10 -14.70 -10.73
C LYS A 442 24.75 -13.38 -10.32
N GLN A 443 24.02 -12.27 -10.31
CA GLN A 443 24.53 -10.97 -9.87
C GLN A 443 24.82 -10.97 -8.36
N ARG A 444 23.89 -11.48 -7.53
CA ARG A 444 24.08 -11.63 -6.09
C ARG A 444 25.28 -12.49 -5.76
N THR A 445 25.45 -13.60 -6.47
CA THR A 445 26.62 -14.50 -6.31
C THR A 445 27.92 -13.78 -6.65
N ARG A 446 27.96 -13.05 -7.77
CA ARG A 446 29.12 -12.21 -8.16
C ARG A 446 29.45 -11.15 -7.11
N ALA A 447 28.44 -10.46 -6.59
CA ALA A 447 28.60 -9.46 -5.53
C ALA A 447 29.13 -10.08 -4.22
N ARG A 448 28.59 -11.24 -3.80
CA ARG A 448 29.09 -11.98 -2.63
C ARG A 448 30.52 -12.45 -2.80
N GLN A 449 30.89 -12.94 -3.99
CA GLN A 449 32.26 -13.35 -4.29
C GLN A 449 33.22 -12.16 -4.27
N ALA A 450 32.84 -11.01 -4.84
CA ALA A 450 33.62 -9.78 -4.79
C ALA A 450 33.77 -9.25 -3.35
N ALA A 451 32.71 -9.30 -2.54
CA ALA A 451 32.76 -8.92 -1.12
C ALA A 451 33.62 -9.88 -0.29
N LYS A 452 33.56 -11.19 -0.57
CA LYS A 452 34.42 -12.20 0.08
C LYS A 452 35.88 -12.06 -0.33
N PHE A 453 36.13 -11.65 -1.58
CA PHE A 453 37.46 -11.30 -2.06
C PHE A 453 37.96 -10.02 -1.37
N GLN A 454 37.16 -8.95 -1.26
CA GLN A 454 37.52 -7.78 -0.46
C GLN A 454 37.76 -8.12 1.03
N ALA A 455 36.96 -9.01 1.63
CA ALA A 455 37.16 -9.47 3.01
C ALA A 455 38.40 -10.35 3.18
N GLN A 456 38.75 -11.19 2.19
CA GLN A 456 40.01 -11.95 2.18
C GLN A 456 41.23 -11.04 1.96
N TYR A 457 41.08 -9.96 1.18
CA TYR A 457 42.08 -8.91 1.07
C TYR A 457 42.14 -8.04 2.33
N LEU A 458 41.18 -8.13 3.25
CA LEU A 458 41.15 -7.50 4.57
C LEU A 458 41.36 -8.53 5.69
N SER A 459 42.27 -9.49 5.48
CA SER A 459 42.69 -10.41 6.55
C SER A 459 43.14 -9.62 7.80
N ALA A 460 42.88 -10.20 8.97
CA ALA A 460 43.16 -9.59 10.27
C ALA A 460 44.65 -9.29 10.53
N ASP A 461 45.55 -9.86 9.71
CA ASP A 461 46.99 -9.92 9.98
C ASP A 461 47.81 -8.71 9.47
N ASP A 462 47.29 -7.84 8.59
CA ASP A 462 48.04 -6.65 8.11
C ASP A 462 47.62 -5.32 8.74
N TRP A 463 46.79 -5.35 9.79
CA TRP A 463 46.38 -4.13 10.47
C TRP A 463 47.38 -3.77 11.58
N HIS A 464 48.04 -2.62 11.45
CA HIS A 464 48.79 -2.03 12.54
C HIS A 464 47.84 -1.29 13.49
N ILE A 465 47.75 -1.78 14.73
CA ILE A 465 46.98 -1.13 15.79
C ILE A 465 47.77 0.09 16.28
N VAL A 466 47.20 1.28 16.09
CA VAL A 466 47.80 2.56 16.49
C VAL A 466 47.37 2.94 17.90
N SER A 467 46.09 2.74 18.19
CA SER A 467 45.53 2.93 19.51
C SER A 467 44.64 1.74 19.87
N PRO A 468 44.89 1.03 20.98
CA PRO A 468 44.00 -0.02 21.43
C PRO A 468 42.68 0.63 21.89
N ALA A 469 41.59 0.34 21.19
CA ALA A 469 40.24 0.70 21.60
C ALA A 469 39.55 -0.56 22.12
N GLU A 470 38.79 -0.43 23.21
CA GLU A 470 38.05 -1.56 23.81
C GLU A 470 36.88 -2.04 22.94
N ARG A 471 36.50 -1.28 21.89
CA ARG A 471 35.35 -1.55 21.01
C ARG A 471 35.66 -1.24 19.54
N HIS A 472 34.83 -1.80 18.64
CA HIS A 472 34.82 -1.46 17.20
C HIS A 472 34.46 0.02 16.99
N SER A 473 34.76 0.57 15.79
CA SER A 473 34.46 1.96 15.44
C SER A 473 33.00 2.34 15.73
N ILE A 474 32.79 3.48 16.37
CA ILE A 474 31.45 4.00 16.72
C ILE A 474 30.99 4.95 15.60
N PHE A 475 29.82 4.70 15.02
CA PHE A 475 29.25 5.58 13.99
C PHE A 475 28.40 6.69 14.63
N LEU A 476 28.77 7.95 14.38
CA LEU A 476 28.16 9.16 14.91
C LEU A 476 27.29 9.90 13.87
N GLY A 477 27.25 9.44 12.62
CA GLY A 477 26.59 10.14 11.51
C GLY A 477 25.07 10.24 11.56
N TYR A 478 24.44 9.60 12.56
CA TYR A 478 23.05 9.86 12.90
C TYR A 478 22.85 11.17 13.67
N GLU A 479 23.89 11.70 14.31
CA GLU A 479 23.83 12.88 15.17
C GLU A 479 24.65 14.06 14.64
N ARG A 480 25.82 13.81 14.05
CA ARG A 480 26.77 14.85 13.62
C ARG A 480 27.50 14.42 12.36
N LEU A 481 27.67 15.35 11.42
CA LEU A 481 28.35 15.13 10.13
C LEU A 481 29.87 15.35 10.21
N GLU A 482 30.38 15.84 11.35
CA GLU A 482 31.80 16.09 11.60
C GLU A 482 32.16 15.66 13.02
N ALA A 483 33.33 15.03 13.19
CA ALA A 483 33.86 14.63 14.49
C ALA A 483 35.40 14.64 14.50
N GLU A 484 35.99 15.09 15.60
CA GLU A 484 37.42 14.94 15.86
C GLU A 484 37.67 13.56 16.46
N THR A 485 38.45 12.73 15.77
CA THR A 485 38.59 11.29 16.09
C THR A 485 40.04 10.84 15.96
N ARG A 486 40.35 9.68 16.54
CA ARG A 486 41.69 9.09 16.52
C ARG A 486 41.74 7.90 15.57
N ILE A 487 42.91 7.64 15.00
CA ILE A 487 43.16 6.43 14.22
C ILE A 487 43.27 5.23 15.16
N HIS A 488 42.41 4.23 14.96
CA HIS A 488 42.42 2.96 15.67
C HIS A 488 43.39 1.97 15.03
N LYS A 489 43.25 1.74 13.73
CA LYS A 489 44.10 0.81 12.94
C LYS A 489 44.44 1.42 11.59
N LEU A 490 45.63 1.09 11.08
CA LEU A 490 46.08 1.47 9.75
C LEU A 490 46.66 0.27 9.00
N ALA A 491 46.47 0.25 7.69
CA ALA A 491 47.10 -0.72 6.79
C ALA A 491 47.54 0.00 5.51
N ARG A 492 48.69 -0.40 4.94
CA ARG A 492 49.17 0.13 3.67
C ARG A 492 49.17 -0.97 2.62
N ARG A 493 48.39 -0.80 1.55
CA ARG A 493 48.31 -1.80 0.46
C ARG A 493 48.11 -1.09 -0.88
N ASP A 494 48.77 -1.59 -1.93
CA ASP A 494 48.74 -1.03 -3.30
C ASP A 494 49.01 0.49 -3.38
N GLY A 495 49.93 0.98 -2.55
CA GLY A 495 50.28 2.41 -2.48
C GLY A 495 49.23 3.28 -1.78
N ARG A 496 48.13 2.71 -1.26
CA ARG A 496 47.08 3.41 -0.53
C ARG A 496 47.11 3.10 0.96
N TRP A 497 46.67 4.07 1.76
CA TRP A 497 46.47 3.92 3.19
C TRP A 497 45.00 3.63 3.47
N TYR A 498 44.75 2.59 4.25
CA TYR A 498 43.46 2.25 4.82
C TYR A 498 43.50 2.62 6.30
N VAL A 499 42.48 3.34 6.76
CA VAL A 499 42.42 3.91 8.11
C VAL A 499 41.09 3.51 8.73
N VAL A 500 41.13 2.97 9.94
CA VAL A 500 39.96 2.74 10.79
C VAL A 500 40.01 3.77 11.91
N LEU A 501 38.94 4.55 12.07
CA LEU A 501 38.81 5.57 13.09
C LEU A 501 38.10 5.00 14.32
N VAL A 502 38.38 5.54 15.51
CA VAL A 502 37.69 5.15 16.75
C VAL A 502 36.21 5.55 16.68
N GLU A 503 35.94 6.73 16.12
CA GLU A 503 34.61 7.27 15.85
C GLU A 503 34.54 7.74 14.38
N THR A 504 33.43 7.50 13.71
CA THR A 504 33.20 7.89 12.31
C THR A 504 31.94 8.75 12.23
N PRO A 505 32.03 10.03 11.82
CA PRO A 505 30.87 10.88 11.59
C PRO A 505 30.08 10.48 10.35
#